data_AF-M4BR54-F1
#
_entry.id   AF-M4BR54-F1
#
_cell.length_a   1.000
_cell.length_b   1.000
_cell.length_c   1.000
_cell.angle_alpha   90.00
_cell.angle_beta   90.00
_cell.angle_gamma   90.00
#
_symmetry.space_group_name_H-M   'P 1'
#
loop_
_entity.id
_entity.type
_entity.pdbx_description
1 polymer ?
#
loop_
_entity_poly.entity_id
_entity_poly.type
_entity_poly.pdbx_seq_one_letter_code
_entity_poly.pdbx_strand_id
1 'polypeptide(L)' 'MATLIGLCLRVKLLRSVPPRFKVDILITPGTHSSEAAVNKQLNDKERVAAALENLHLLTVVDKCIADTDK' A
#
# COMPACT_ATOMS: atom_id res chain seq x y z
N MET A 1 -1.55 4.18 -11.09
CA MET A 1 -0.40 3.26 -10.87
C MET A 1 0.25 3.46 -9.50
N ALA A 2 0.66 4.68 -9.12
CA ALA A 2 1.29 4.95 -7.82
C ALA A 2 0.49 4.42 -6.61
N THR A 3 -0.84 4.54 -6.63
CA THR A 3 -1.71 4.02 -5.57
C THR A 3 -1.65 2.50 -5.42
N LEU A 4 -1.56 1.75 -6.54
CA LEU A 4 -1.47 0.29 -6.51
C LEU A 4 -0.11 -0.14 -5.94
N ILE A 5 0.97 0.50 -6.38
CA ILE A 5 2.32 0.24 -5.86
C ILE A 5 2.37 0.50 -4.34
N GLY A 6 1.82 1.64 -3.90
CA GLY A 6 1.75 1.97 -2.48
C GLY A 6 0.91 0.99 -1.67
N LEU A 7 -0.19 0.46 -2.24
CA LEU A 7 -1.01 -0.56 -1.59
C LEU A 7 -0.25 -1.89 -1.46
N CYS A 8 0.49 -2.32 -2.50
CA CYS A 8 1.34 -3.51 -2.42
C CYS A 8 2.41 -3.38 -1.34
N LEU A 9 3.10 -2.23 -1.27
CA LEU A 9 4.08 -1.94 -0.21
C LEU A 9 3.44 -2.01 1.17
N ARG A 10 2.25 -1.42 1.33
CA ARG A 10 1.52 -1.42 2.61
C ARG A 10 1.20 -2.82 3.07
N VAL A 11 0.63 -3.66 2.19
CA VAL A 11 0.28 -5.06 2.51
C VAL A 11 1.53 -5.87 2.84
N LYS A 12 2.58 -5.73 2.04
CA LYS A 12 3.83 -6.45 2.28
C LYS A 12 4.43 -6.12 3.65
N LEU A 13 4.52 -4.83 3.98
CA LEU A 13 5.04 -4.38 5.27
C LEU A 13 4.14 -4.83 6.42
N LEU A 14 2.82 -4.81 6.25
CA LEU A 14 1.87 -5.30 7.25
C LEU A 14 2.02 -6.81 7.52
N ARG A 15 2.35 -7.62 6.50
CA ARG A 15 2.61 -9.06 6.64
C ARG A 15 4.02 -9.37 7.19
N SER A 16 5.00 -8.53 6.89
CA SER A 16 6.42 -8.80 7.19
C SER A 16 6.92 -8.16 8.48
N VAL A 17 6.27 -7.09 8.96
CA VAL A 17 6.73 -6.30 10.11
C VAL A 17 5.79 -6.51 11.29
N PRO A 18 6.30 -6.67 12.53
CA PRO A 18 5.45 -6.78 13.71
C PRO A 18 4.52 -5.57 13.90
N PRO A 19 3.27 -5.77 14.38
CA PRO A 19 2.22 -4.73 14.44
C PRO A 19 2.54 -3.55 15.37
N ARG A 20 3.58 -3.64 16.19
CA ARG A 20 4.07 -2.54 17.03
C ARG A 20 4.68 -1.39 16.24
N PHE A 21 5.08 -1.63 14.98
CA PHE A 21 5.66 -0.60 14.12
C PHE A 21 4.58 0.15 13.36
N LYS A 22 4.68 1.48 13.36
CA LYS A 22 3.87 2.35 12.50
C LYS A 22 4.58 2.50 11.17
N VAL A 23 3.85 2.27 10.09
CA VAL A 23 4.38 2.38 8.73
C VAL A 23 3.75 3.59 8.09
N ASP A 24 4.56 4.48 7.55
CA ASP A 24 4.13 5.61 6.72
C ASP A 24 4.72 5.43 5.32
N ILE A 25 3.89 5.60 4.29
CA ILE A 25 4.31 5.46 2.89
C ILE A 25 4.08 6.80 2.21
N LEU A 26 5.14 7.35 1.65
CA LEU A 26 5.14 8.64 0.98
C LEU A 26 5.82 8.47 -0.37
N ILE A 27 5.23 9.05 -1.40
CA ILE A 27 5.89 9.27 -2.68
C ILE A 27 7.00 10.30 -2.48
N THR A 28 8.10 10.12 -3.20
CA THR A 28 9.21 11.07 -3.21
C THR A 28 8.73 12.47 -3.62
N PRO A 29 9.12 13.53 -2.89
CA PRO A 29 8.69 14.89 -3.19
C PRO A 29 8.97 15.32 -4.63
N GLY A 30 7.95 15.84 -5.31
CA GLY A 30 8.08 16.38 -6.66
C GLY A 30 8.14 15.34 -7.78
N THR A 31 8.03 14.04 -7.48
CA THR A 31 8.13 12.98 -8.51
C THR A 31 6.78 12.52 -9.05
N HIS A 32 5.67 13.05 -8.54
CA HIS A 32 4.33 12.66 -8.99
C HIS A 32 3.36 13.85 -8.96
N SER A 33 2.60 14.04 -10.04
CA SER A 33 1.69 15.18 -10.21
C SER A 33 0.57 15.26 -9.16
N SER A 34 0.17 14.11 -8.59
CA SER A 34 -0.85 14.03 -7.53
C SER A 34 -0.30 13.42 -6.24
N GLU A 35 0.98 13.66 -5.95
CA GLU A 35 1.68 13.20 -4.74
C GLU A 35 0.84 13.35 -3.46
N ALA A 36 0.38 14.56 -3.15
CA ALA A 36 -0.36 14.84 -1.91
C ALA A 36 -1.64 14.01 -1.79
N ALA A 37 -2.38 13.86 -2.89
CA ALA A 37 -3.60 13.06 -2.93
C ALA A 37 -3.29 11.57 -2.71
N VAL A 38 -2.27 11.03 -3.37
CA VAL A 38 -1.88 9.62 -3.22
C VAL A 38 -1.32 9.35 -1.81
N ASN A 39 -0.48 10.22 -1.28
CA ASN A 39 0.05 10.12 0.09
C ASN A 39 -1.10 10.13 1.12
N LYS A 40 -2.10 10.98 0.93
CA LYS A 40 -3.30 10.99 1.79
C LYS A 40 -4.05 9.66 1.71
N GLN A 41 -4.26 9.12 0.50
CA GLN A 41 -4.95 7.85 0.31
C GLN A 41 -4.20 6.67 0.93
N LEU A 42 -2.88 6.63 0.79
CA LEU A 42 -2.06 5.51 1.28
C LEU A 42 -1.96 5.50 2.81
N ASN A 43 -1.99 6.67 3.46
CA ASN A 43 -1.89 6.79 4.92
C ASN A 43 -3.24 6.79 5.64
N ASP A 44 -4.35 6.78 4.90
CA ASP A 44 -5.69 6.55 5.43
C ASP A 44 -5.91 5.06 5.71
N LYS A 45 -5.92 4.69 7.00
CA LYS A 45 -6.00 3.29 7.44
C LYS A 45 -7.35 2.65 7.12
N GLU A 46 -8.44 3.39 7.25
CA GLU A 46 -9.78 2.87 6.98
C GLU A 46 -9.95 2.62 5.49
N ARG A 47 -9.44 3.55 4.65
CA ARG A 47 -9.44 3.38 3.20
C ARG A 47 -8.59 2.19 2.75
N VAL A 48 -7.40 2.01 3.34
CA VAL A 48 -6.55 0.86 3.04
C VAL A 48 -7.25 -0.44 3.43
N ALA A 49 -7.88 -0.51 4.61
CA ALA A 49 -8.61 -1.68 5.05
C ALA A 49 -9.75 -2.04 4.07
N ALA A 50 -10.57 -1.06 3.68
CA ALA A 50 -11.64 -1.25 2.70
C ALA A 50 -11.12 -1.72 1.33
N ALA A 51 -9.93 -1.26 0.92
CA ALA A 51 -9.31 -1.72 -0.33
C ALA A 51 -8.90 -3.20 -0.28
N LEU A 52 -8.55 -3.73 0.90
CA LEU A 52 -8.16 -5.13 1.09
C LEU A 52 -9.35 -6.09 1.20
N GLU A 53 -10.54 -5.58 1.52
CA GLU A 53 -11.79 -6.34 1.47
C GLU A 53 -12.30 -6.55 0.04
N ASN A 54 -11.80 -5.75 -0.92
CA ASN A 54 -12.15 -5.93 -2.33
C ASN A 54 -11.33 -7.06 -2.96
N LEU A 55 -12.00 -8.18 -3.28
CA LEU A 55 -11.39 -9.39 -3.84
C LEU A 55 -10.55 -9.13 -5.10
N HIS A 56 -10.97 -8.20 -5.96
CA HIS A 56 -10.21 -7.88 -7.18
C HIS A 56 -8.89 -7.19 -6.85
N LEU A 57 -8.92 -6.19 -5.97
CA LEU A 57 -7.71 -5.48 -5.54
C LEU A 57 -6.78 -6.40 -4.77
N LEU A 58 -7.32 -7.22 -3.87
CA LEU A 58 -6.55 -8.19 -3.11
C LEU A 58 -5.82 -9.17 -4.03
N THR A 59 -6.51 -9.73 -5.03
CA THR A 59 -5.91 -10.64 -6.01
C THR A 59 -4.76 -10.00 -6.78
N VAL A 60 -4.90 -8.73 -7.18
CA VAL A 60 -3.84 -8.01 -7.89
C VAL A 60 -2.66 -7.75 -6.95
N VAL A 61 -2.92 -7.31 -5.72
CA VAL A 61 -1.87 -7.05 -4.73
C VAL A 61 -1.11 -8.32 -4.38
N ASP A 62 -1.81 -9.43 -4.12
CA ASP A 62 -1.20 -10.72 -3.81
C ASP A 62 -0.31 -11.20 -4.97
N LYS A 63 -0.75 -11.05 -6.22
CA LYS A 63 0.09 -11.34 -7.40
C LYS A 63 1.33 -10.45 -7.45
N CYS A 64 1.22 -9.18 -7.08
CA CYS A 64 2.38 -8.27 -7.07
C CYS A 64 3.43 -8.61 -6.01
N ILE A 65 3.07 -9.33 -4.94
CA ILE A 65 3.97 -9.63 -3.82
C ILE A 65 4.32 -11.13 -3.70
N ALA A 66 3.69 -12.01 -4.47
CA ALA A 66 3.81 -13.47 -4.38
C ALA A 66 5.26 -13.99 -4.35
N ASP A 67 6.15 -13.47 -5.21
CA ASP A 67 7.54 -13.96 -5.30
C ASP A 67 8.51 -13.23 -4.35
N THR A 68 7.98 -12.48 -3.38
CA THR A 68 8.80 -11.69 -2.44
C THR A 68 8.71 -12.18 -1.01
N ASP A 69 7.80 -13.09 -0.69
CA ASP A 69 7.72 -13.77 0.61
C ASP A 69 8.85 -14.81 0.67
N LYS A 70 9.79 -14.64 1.61
CA LYS A 70 10.87 -15.59 1.89
C LYS A 70 10.54 -16.40 3.13
#